data_AF-A0A7Y2PI43-F1
#
_entry.id   AF-A0A7Y2PI43-F1
#
_cell.length_a   1.000
_cell.length_b   1.000
_cell.length_c   1.000
_cell.angle_alpha   90.00
_cell.angle_beta   90.00
_cell.angle_gamma   90.00
#
_symmetry.space_group_name_H-M   'P 1'
#
loop_
_entity.id
_entity.type
_entity.pdbx_description
1 polymer ?
#
loop_
_entity_poly.entity_id
_entity_poly.type
_entity_poly.pdbx_seq_one_letter_code
_entity_poly.pdbx_strand_id
1 'polypeptide(L)' 'YSVGTSYAIQSGPLKATAIRATYTTHRASKNQSDGNINEFRLVTTIPFNIL' A
#
# COMPACT_ATOMS: atom_id res chain seq x y z
N TYR A 1 14.22 2.42 3.18
CA TYR A 1 13.79 1.09 2.70
C TYR A 1 12.29 0.97 2.87
N SER A 2 11.65 0.13 2.06
CA SER A 2 10.20 -0.12 2.12
C SER A 2 9.95 -1.61 2.15
N VAL A 3 8.97 -2.01 2.94
CA VAL A 3 8.47 -3.39 2.99
C VAL A 3 6.97 -3.36 2.77
N GLY A 4 6.45 -4.39 2.13
CA GLY A 4 5.03 -4.44 1.84
C GLY A 4 4.52 -5.86 1.66
N THR A 5 3.21 -5.99 1.79
CA THR A 5 2.47 -7.20 1.50
C THR A 5 1.24 -6.87 0.68
N SER A 6 0.82 -7.82 -0.14
CA SER A 6 -0.36 -7.70 -0.97
C SER A 6 -1.16 -8.99 -0.94
N TYR A 7 -2.48 -8.86 -0.87
CA TYR A 7 -3.39 -9.99 -0.96
C TYR A 7 -4.56 -9.65 -1.89
N ALA A 8 -4.88 -10.59 -2.77
CA ALA A 8 -6.06 -10.52 -3.63
C ALA A 8 -7.06 -11.58 -3.17
N ILE A 9 -8.31 -11.16 -2.95
CA ILE A 9 -9.40 -12.08 -2.58
C ILE A 9 -9.69 -13.01 -3.76
N GLN A 10 -9.58 -14.31 -3.55
CA GLN A 10 -9.62 -15.31 -4.62
C GLN A 10 -11.06 -15.73 -5.01
N SER A 11 -12.03 -15.60 -4.10
CA SER A 11 -13.40 -16.08 -4.29
C SER A 11 -14.43 -15.30 -3.45
N GLY A 12 -15.72 -15.53 -3.70
CA GLY A 12 -16.83 -14.88 -2.99
C GLY A 12 -17.21 -13.50 -3.55
N PRO A 13 -18.13 -12.78 -2.88
CA PRO A 13 -18.69 -11.51 -3.36
C PRO A 13 -17.68 -10.39 -3.57
N LEU A 14 -16.53 -10.45 -2.88
CA LEU A 14 -15.45 -9.47 -2.97
C LEU A 14 -14.26 -9.99 -3.78
N LYS A 15 -14.46 -11.05 -4.60
CA LYS A 15 -13.41 -11.59 -5.47
C LYS A 15 -12.74 -10.46 -6.27
N ALA A 16 -11.42 -10.57 -6.42
CA ALA A 16 -10.55 -9.59 -7.06
C ALA A 16 -10.37 -8.27 -6.30
N THR A 17 -10.93 -8.11 -5.09
CA THR A 17 -10.52 -7.04 -4.19
C THR A 17 -9.04 -7.20 -3.86
N ALA A 18 -8.26 -6.13 -4.08
CA ALA A 18 -6.84 -6.10 -3.78
C ALA A 18 -6.59 -5.26 -2.53
N ILE A 19 -5.85 -5.82 -1.57
CA ILE A 19 -5.41 -5.15 -0.36
C ILE A 19 -3.89 -5.06 -0.40
N ARG A 20 -3.35 -3.85 -0.20
CA ARG A 20 -1.91 -3.59 -0.18
C ARG A 20 -1.56 -2.78 1.05
N ALA A 21 -0.61 -3.29 1.84
CA ALA A 21 -0.04 -2.60 2.96
C ALA A 21 1.45 -2.38 2.71
N THR A 22 1.91 -1.14 2.87
CA THR A 22 3.32 -0.79 2.72
C THR A 22 3.77 0.06 3.89
N TYR A 23 4.95 -0.24 4.42
CA TYR A 23 5.64 0.58 5.40
C TYR A 23 6.97 1.04 4.85
N THR A 24 7.21 2.35 4.91
CA THR A 24 8.41 3.00 4.39
C THR A 24 9.11 3.76 5.49
N THR A 25 10.40 3.46 5.66
CA THR A 25 11.32 4.28 6.44
C THR A 25 12.30 4.94 5.49
N HIS A 26 12.29 6.28 5.47
CA HIS A 26 13.28 7.10 4.78
C HIS A 26 14.08 7.88 5.83
N ARG A 27 15.42 7.82 5.71
CA ARG A 27 16.34 8.60 6.53
C ARG A 27 17.15 9.51 5.62
N ALA A 28 17.08 10.79 5.92
CA ALA A 28 17.67 11.86 5.13
C ALA A 28 18.93 12.42 5.78
N SER A 29 19.84 12.91 4.95
CA SER A 29 20.94 13.76 5.40
C SER A 29 20.45 15.20 5.62
N LYS A 30 21.25 16.02 6.30
CA LYS A 30 20.88 17.39 6.71
C LYS A 30 20.36 18.28 5.57
N ASN A 31 20.85 18.08 4.35
CA ASN A 31 20.55 18.94 3.20
C ASN A 31 19.55 18.31 2.23
N GLN A 32 19.02 17.12 2.54
CA GLN A 32 18.06 16.46 1.69
C GLN A 32 16.65 17.03 1.95
N SER A 33 16.00 17.55 0.91
CA SER A 33 14.71 18.26 1.01
C SER A 33 13.58 17.42 1.58
N ASP A 34 13.59 16.11 1.27
CA ASP A 34 12.50 15.20 1.63
C ASP A 34 12.47 14.84 3.12
N GLY A 35 13.59 15.06 3.83
CA GLY A 35 13.68 14.81 5.26
C GLY A 35 13.46 13.36 5.68
N ASN A 36 13.30 13.16 6.99
CA ASN A 36 13.04 11.83 7.56
C ASN A 36 11.55 11.50 7.44
N ILE A 37 11.22 10.32 6.93
CA ILE A 37 9.83 9.87 6.75
C ILE A 37 9.63 8.50 7.38
N ASN A 38 8.54 8.36 8.12
CA ASN A 38 7.95 7.07 8.49
C ASN A 38 6.52 7.07 7.95
N GLU A 39 6.25 6.25 6.94
CA GLU A 39 4.93 6.20 6.32
C GLU A 39 4.37 4.78 6.36
N PHE A 40 3.14 4.66 6.85
CA PHE A 40 2.32 3.47 6.67
C PHE A 40 1.18 3.80 5.70
N ARG A 41 1.00 2.97 4.69
CA ARG A 41 -0.05 3.12 3.69
C ARG A 41 -0.82 1.82 3.54
N LEU A 42 -2.14 1.92 3.68
CA LEU A 42 -3.09 0.84 3.42
C LEU A 42 -3.99 1.25 2.25
N VAL A 43 -4.00 0.44 1.19
CA VAL A 43 -4.84 0.65 0.00
C VAL A 43 -5.71 -0.57 -0.20
N THR A 44 -7.02 -0.34 -0.28
CA THR A 44 -8.02 -1.35 -0.64
C THR A 44 -8.66 -0.94 -1.96
N THR A 45 -8.62 -1.83 -2.95
CA THR A 45 -9.21 -1.62 -4.27
C THR A 45 -10.29 -2.66 -4.49
N ILE A 46 -11.56 -2.22 -4.57
CA ILE A 46 -12.73 -3.09 -4.73
C ILE A 46 -13.28 -2.90 -6.16
N PRO A 47 -13.17 -3.89 -7.05
CA PRO A 47 -13.75 -3.80 -8.38
C PRO A 47 -15.24 -4.16 -8.35
N PHE A 48 -16.07 -3.40 -9.07
CA PHE A 48 -17.48 -3.70 -9.31
C PHE A 48 -17.76 -3.78 -10.80
N ASN A 49 -18.52 -4.80 -11.22
CA ASN A 49 -19.12 -4.82 -12.55
C ASN A 49 -20.54 -4.25 -12.46
N ILE A 50 -20.83 -3.24 -13.28
CA ILE A 50 -22.14 -2.56 -13.34
C ILE A 50 -22.97 -2.96 -14.57
N LEU A 51 -22.42 -3.84 -15.42
CA LEU A 51 -23.02 -4.30 -16.68
C LEU A 51 -23.46 -5.77 -16.57
#